data_AF-A0A7C5EH87-F1
#
_entry.id   AF-A0A7C5EH87-F1
#
_cell.length_a   1.000
_cell.length_b   1.000
_cell.length_c   1.000
_cell.angle_alpha   90.00
_cell.angle_beta   90.00
_cell.angle_gamma   90.00
#
_symmetry.space_group_name_H-M   'P 1'
#
loop_
_entity.id
_entity.type
_entity.pdbx_description
1 polymer ?
#
loop_
_entity_poly.entity_id
_entity_poly.type
_entity_poly.pdbx_seq_one_letter_code
_entity_poly.pdbx_strand_id
1 'polypeptide(L)'
;RESSIKWKHAMHLIRLLLSGITALKTGHLELDVGVHRIRLLAIKKGEVPWADLESWRRELQGEFDAAVETSPLPDRPDYRRVERFLIDARRSMVNP
;
A
#
# COMPACT_ATOMS: atom_id res chain seq x y z
N ARG A 1 -7.86 2.54 29.23
CA ARG A 1 -8.30 1.44 28.34
C ARG A 1 -7.11 1.07 27.48
N GLU A 2 -6.44 -0.03 27.79
CA GLU A 2 -5.33 -0.54 26.98
C GLU A 2 -5.92 -1.03 25.66
N SER A 3 -5.68 -0.29 24.57
CA SER A 3 -6.20 -0.65 23.26
C SER A 3 -5.46 -1.88 22.77
N SER A 4 -6.12 -3.03 22.74
CA SER A 4 -5.55 -4.24 22.18
C SER A 4 -5.11 -4.01 20.73
N ILE A 5 -3.94 -4.55 20.38
CA ILE A 5 -3.37 -4.45 19.04
C ILE A 5 -4.37 -5.03 18.03
N LYS A 6 -4.73 -4.23 17.02
CA LYS A 6 -5.56 -4.68 15.90
C LYS A 6 -4.66 -5.28 14.82
N TRP A 7 -4.34 -6.56 14.93
CA TRP A 7 -3.45 -7.29 14.01
C TRP A 7 -3.80 -7.19 12.53
N LYS A 8 -5.10 -7.12 12.20
CA LYS A 8 -5.56 -6.84 10.83
C LYS A 8 -5.05 -5.49 10.32
N HIS A 9 -5.05 -4.45 11.16
CA HIS A 9 -4.59 -3.12 10.77
C HIS A 9 -3.07 -3.08 10.64
N ALA A 10 -2.35 -3.75 11.54
CA ALA A 10 -0.91 -3.91 11.42
C ALA A 10 -0.52 -4.59 10.10
N MET A 11 -1.18 -5.70 9.76
CA MET A 11 -0.98 -6.37 8.46
C MET A 11 -1.25 -5.44 7.28
N HIS A 12 -2.36 -4.68 7.32
CA HIS A 12 -2.69 -3.75 6.25
C HIS A 12 -1.66 -2.64 6.10
N LEU A 13 -1.09 -2.12 7.20
CA LEU A 13 -0.04 -1.12 7.16
C LEU A 13 1.20 -1.66 6.44
N ILE A 14 1.70 -2.84 6.84
CA ILE A 14 2.84 -3.48 6.17
C ILE A 14 2.56 -3.69 4.69
N ARG A 15 1.36 -4.18 4.34
CA ARG A 15 0.96 -4.37 2.94
C ARG A 15 0.99 -3.06 2.16
N LEU A 16 0.49 -1.97 2.75
CA LEU A 16 0.47 -0.66 2.10
C LEU A 16 1.88 -0.11 1.87
N LEU A 17 2.79 -0.27 2.84
CA LEU A 17 4.18 0.12 2.68
C LEU A 17 4.85 -0.65 1.54
N LEU A 18 4.69 -1.97 1.49
CA LEU A 18 5.25 -2.82 0.42
C LEU A 18 4.75 -2.38 -0.97
N SER A 19 3.44 -2.27 -1.17
CA SER A 19 2.87 -1.82 -2.45
C SER A 19 3.28 -0.38 -2.79
N GLY A 20 3.36 0.50 -1.80
CA GLY A 20 3.77 1.89 -1.97
C GLY A 20 5.22 2.02 -2.41
N ILE A 21 6.14 1.27 -1.79
CA ILE A 21 7.56 1.21 -2.18
C ILE A 21 7.69 0.75 -3.63
N THR A 22 7.02 -0.35 -4.01
CA THR A 22 7.06 -0.83 -5.40
C THR A 22 6.54 0.23 -6.36
N ALA A 23 5.43 0.89 -6.04
CA ALA A 23 4.87 1.95 -6.88
C ALA A 23 5.83 3.14 -7.02
N LEU A 24 6.45 3.60 -5.94
CA LEU A 24 7.40 4.71 -5.96
C LEU A 24 8.69 4.35 -6.71
N LYS A 25 9.14 3.10 -6.66
CA LYS A 25 10.36 2.68 -7.37
C LYS A 25 10.13 2.43 -8.86
N THR A 26 8.95 1.95 -9.24
CA THR A 26 8.69 1.44 -10.60
C THR A 26 7.72 2.31 -11.41
N GLY A 27 6.96 3.18 -10.76
CA GLY A 27 5.81 3.85 -11.36
C GLY A 27 4.58 2.96 -11.55
N HIS A 28 4.63 1.69 -11.14
CA HIS A 28 3.56 0.72 -11.32
C HIS A 28 2.99 0.25 -9.97
N LEU A 29 1.68 0.37 -9.80
CA LEU A 29 1.00 -0.11 -8.60
C LEU A 29 0.78 -1.63 -8.66
N GLU A 30 1.55 -2.37 -7.86
CA GLU A 30 1.38 -3.81 -7.68
C GLU A 30 0.58 -4.10 -6.40
N LEU A 31 -0.59 -4.72 -6.56
CA LEU A 31 -1.48 -5.11 -5.46
C LEU A 31 -1.32 -6.58 -5.06
N ASP A 32 -0.67 -7.39 -5.90
CA ASP A 32 -0.30 -8.75 -5.52
C ASP A 32 0.83 -8.68 -4.50
N VAL A 33 0.63 -9.36 -3.38
CA VAL A 33 1.59 -9.43 -2.28
C VAL A 33 2.48 -10.66 -2.38
N GLY A 34 2.26 -11.55 -3.37
CA GLY A 34 3.09 -12.69 -3.77
C GLY A 34 3.94 -13.27 -2.64
N VAL A 35 5.24 -12.98 -2.69
CA VAL A 35 6.27 -13.47 -1.76
C VAL A 35 6.03 -13.11 -0.29
N HIS A 36 5.31 -12.02 -0.01
CA HIS A 36 4.97 -11.56 1.34
C HIS A 36 3.66 -12.15 1.88
N ARG A 37 2.87 -12.85 1.06
CA ARG A 37 1.53 -13.36 1.44
C ARG A 37 1.56 -14.17 2.74
N ILE A 38 2.49 -15.11 2.86
CA ILE A 38 2.61 -15.98 4.04
C ILE A 38 2.88 -15.15 5.30
N ARG A 39 3.84 -14.22 5.22
CA ARG A 39 4.22 -13.35 6.34
C ARG A 39 3.09 -12.40 6.74
N LEU A 40 2.36 -11.83 5.78
CA LEU A 40 1.19 -10.98 6.04
C LEU A 40 0.06 -11.76 6.74
N LEU A 41 -0.18 -13.02 6.36
CA LEU A 41 -1.18 -13.86 7.04
C LEU A 41 -0.77 -14.17 8.49
N ALA A 42 0.51 -14.44 8.75
CA ALA A 42 1.02 -14.64 10.10
C ALA A 42 0.82 -13.38 10.97
N ILE A 43 1.10 -12.20 10.43
CA ILE A 43 0.82 -10.92 11.11
C ILE A 43 -0.67 -10.78 11.41
N LYS A 44 -1.54 -11.04 10.44
CA LYS A 44 -3.00 -10.92 10.62
C LYS A 44 -3.50 -11.81 11.78
N LYS A 45 -2.87 -12.96 11.98
CA LYS A 45 -3.19 -13.92 13.05
C LYS A 45 -2.50 -13.58 14.39
N GLY A 46 -1.58 -12.62 14.43
CA GLY A 46 -0.79 -12.31 15.62
C GLY A 46 0.29 -13.33 15.94
N GLU A 47 0.73 -14.11 14.94
CA GLU A 47 1.77 -15.14 15.10
C GLU A 47 3.20 -14.55 15.03
N VAL A 48 3.33 -13.27 14.69
CA VAL A 48 4.61 -12.55 14.62
C VAL A 48 4.81 -11.74 15.91
N PRO A 49 5.98 -11.83 16.57
CA PRO A 49 6.29 -10.99 17.72
C PRO A 49 6.14 -9.50 17.38
N TRP A 50 5.55 -8.73 18.30
CA TRP A 50 5.29 -7.31 18.06
C TRP A 50 6.58 -6.51 17.77
N ALA A 51 7.67 -6.82 18.46
CA ALA A 51 8.96 -6.16 18.25
C ALA A 51 9.48 -6.35 16.81
N ASP A 52 9.36 -7.56 16.27
CA ASP A 52 9.82 -7.88 14.91
C ASP A 52 8.97 -7.16 13.86
N LEU A 53 7.65 -7.12 14.08
CA LEU A 53 6.73 -6.36 13.22
C LEU A 53 7.06 -4.86 13.23
N GLU A 54 7.33 -4.29 14.40
CA GLU A 54 7.64 -2.88 14.55
C GLU A 54 9.02 -2.52 13.95
N SER A 55 10.02 -3.41 14.05
CA SER A 55 11.30 -3.25 13.35
C SER A 55 11.08 -3.22 11.84
N TRP A 56 10.36 -4.22 11.31
CA TRP A 56 10.11 -4.32 9.88
C TRP A 56 9.30 -3.12 9.36
N ARG A 57 8.33 -2.63 10.14
CA ARG A 57 7.58 -1.41 9.80
C ARG A 57 8.51 -0.20 9.65
N ARG A 58 9.50 -0.04 10.54
CA ARG A 58 10.45 1.08 10.50
C ARG A 58 11.39 0.98 9.30
N GLU A 59 11.87 -0.22 9.00
CA GLU A 59 12.67 -0.49 7.81
C GLU A 59 11.91 -0.10 6.54
N LEU A 60 10.68 -0.59 6.40
CA LEU A 60 9.82 -0.27 5.25
C LEU A 60 9.49 1.22 5.18
N GLN A 61 9.31 1.91 6.31
CA GLN A 61 9.08 3.35 6.30
C GLN A 61 10.32 4.11 5.78
N GLY A 62 11.52 3.75 6.24
CA GLY A 62 12.75 4.38 5.75
C GLY A 62 12.98 4.13 4.26
N GLU A 63 12.66 2.93 3.77
CA GLU A 63 12.70 2.61 2.34
C GLU A 63 11.66 3.41 1.54
N PHE A 64 10.45 3.56 2.07
CA PHE A 64 9.40 4.37 1.46
C PHE A 64 9.85 5.83 1.33
N ASP A 65 10.36 6.42 2.41
CA ASP A 65 10.81 7.81 2.44
C ASP A 65 11.95 8.04 1.43
N ALA A 66 12.91 7.11 1.35
CA ALA A 66 13.98 7.16 0.34
C ALA A 66 13.46 7.00 -1.10
N ALA A 67 12.42 6.18 -1.31
CA ALA A 67 11.82 5.99 -2.63
C ALA A 67 11.03 7.23 -3.09
N VAL A 68 10.43 7.99 -2.17
CA VAL A 68 9.75 9.26 -2.50
C VAL A 68 10.73 10.24 -3.18
N GLU A 69 11.94 10.38 -2.64
CA GLU A 69 12.94 11.33 -3.15
C GLU A 69 13.44 11.04 -4.56
N THR A 70 13.28 9.79 -5.03
CA THR A 70 13.82 9.32 -6.32
C THR A 70 12.73 8.80 -7.27
N SER A 71 11.46 8.96 -6.87
CA SER A 71 10.32 8.39 -7.58
C SER A 71 10.13 9.00 -8.98
N PRO A 72 9.80 8.19 -10.01
CA PRO A 72 9.44 8.67 -11.33
C PRO A 72 7.99 9.17 -11.40
N LEU A 73 7.19 8.95 -10.35
CA LEU A 73 5.81 9.41 -10.28
C LEU A 73 5.75 10.92 -10.07
N PRO A 74 4.78 11.62 -10.69
CA PRO A 74 4.56 13.03 -10.42
C PRO A 74 4.02 13.24 -9.00
N ASP A 75 4.32 14.40 -8.42
CA ASP A 75 3.80 14.82 -7.10
C ASP A 75 2.28 14.77 -6.99
N ARG A 76 1.59 14.94 -8.13
CA ARG A 76 0.13 14.92 -8.22
C ARG A 76 -0.34 14.12 -9.42
N PRO A 77 -1.43 13.36 -9.27
CA PRO A 77 -2.06 12.71 -10.41
C PRO A 77 -2.69 13.76 -11.34
N ASP A 78 -2.86 13.39 -12.62
CA ASP A 78 -3.64 14.18 -13.56
C ASP A 78 -5.14 14.06 -13.25
N TYR A 79 -5.60 14.90 -12.31
CA TYR A 79 -6.99 14.91 -11.86
C TYR A 79 -7.98 15.13 -13.01
N ARG A 80 -7.63 15.95 -14.02
CA ARG A 80 -8.54 16.22 -15.14
C ARG A 80 -8.71 14.98 -16.02
N ARG A 81 -7.63 14.24 -16.28
CA ARG A 81 -7.71 12.99 -17.04
C ARG A 81 -8.52 11.94 -16.28
N VAL A 82 -8.30 11.80 -14.97
CA VAL A 82 -9.03 10.85 -14.12
C VAL A 82 -10.52 11.21 -14.07
N GLU A 83 -10.86 12.49 -13.87
CA GLU A 83 -12.25 12.96 -13.85
C GLU A 83 -12.97 12.65 -15.16
N ARG A 84 -12.36 12.99 -16.31
CA ARG A 84 -12.93 12.69 -17.62
C ARG A 84 -13.19 11.20 -17.79
N PHE A 85 -12.20 10.36 -17.45
CA PHE A 85 -12.34 8.90 -17.50
C PHE A 85 -13.53 8.41 -16.66
N LEU A 86 -13.68 8.90 -15.43
CA LEU A 86 -14.78 8.48 -14.54
C LEU A 86 -16.15 8.92 -15.05
N ILE A 87 -16.26 10.13 -15.63
CA ILE A 87 -17.50 10.61 -16.25
C ILE A 87 -17.87 9.73 -17.46
N ASP A 88 -16.91 9.43 -18.32
CA ASP A 88 -17.15 8.63 -19.53
C ASP A 88 -17.54 7.19 -19.17
N ALA A 89 -16.84 6.56 -18.22
CA ALA A 89 -17.19 5.24 -17.70
C ALA A 89 -18.59 5.22 -17.06
N ARG A 90 -18.99 6.29 -16.36
CA ARG A 90 -20.35 6.38 -15.81
C ARG A 90 -21.41 6.50 -16.91
N ARG A 91 -21.15 7.27 -17.96
CA ARG A 91 -22.07 7.44 -19.09
C ARG A 91 -22.27 6.15 -19.87
N SER A 92 -21.21 5.38 -20.11
CA SER A 92 -21.29 4.10 -20.84
C SER A 92 -22.09 3.02 -20.09
N MET A 93 -22.27 3.16 -18.77
CA MET A 93 -23.12 2.25 -18.00
C MET A 93 -24.62 2.57 -18.11
N VAL A 94 -24.97 3.81 -18.47
CA VAL A 94 -26.37 4.29 -18.50
C VAL A 94 -26.92 4.31 -19.93
N ASN A 95 -26.05 4.55 -20.92
CA ASN A 95 -26.37 4.44 -22.34
C ASN A 95 -25.55 3.29 -22.96
N PRO A 96 -26.03 2.03 -22.89
CA PRO A 96 -25.38 0.89 -23.53
C PRO A 96 -25.43 0.98 -25.05
#